data_AF-A0A7Y1ZLZ4-F1
#
_entry.id   AF-A0A7Y1ZLZ4-F1
#
_cell.length_a   1.000
_cell.length_b   1.000
_cell.length_c   1.000
_cell.angle_alpha   90.00
_cell.angle_beta   90.00
_cell.angle_gamma   90.00
#
_symmetry.space_group_name_H-M   'P 1'
#
loop_
_entity.id
_entity.type
_entity.pdbx_description
1 polymer ?
#
loop_
_entity_poly.entity_id
_entity_poly.type
_entity_poly.pdbx_seq_one_letter_code
_entity_poly.pdbx_strand_id
1 'polypeptide(L)'
;MKRWLVHILIVPLVASFLLSCGGGSSKSSDGKTIVRLHLLLISTKQVEHFQWIESTYEAQNPDVDVLFEQFPGSSLKDYEIKLKLGLASKKAPDVVGVGHALAEELARLGFLSPAPDNIVDRVAESSTNEMVRTAPVFNGIHYGIVSDATPTALFYNRSMFAESGLDPDRPPQTMTELIDFA
;
A
#
# COMPACT_ATOMS: atom_id res chain seq x y z
N MET A 1 -25.30 61.96 -31.27
CA MET A 1 -24.90 61.44 -29.96
C MET A 1 -24.18 60.10 -30.16
N LYS A 2 -22.86 60.11 -30.32
CA LYS A 2 -22.04 58.91 -30.56
C LYS A 2 -21.00 58.80 -29.45
N ARG A 3 -21.03 57.67 -28.73
CA ARG A 3 -20.29 57.38 -27.51
C ARG A 3 -18.83 57.00 -27.82
N TRP A 4 -17.91 57.48 -26.99
CA TRP A 4 -16.46 57.23 -27.06
C TRP A 4 -16.09 55.78 -26.71
N LEU A 5 -15.10 55.25 -27.44
CA LEU A 5 -14.42 53.97 -27.19
C LEU A 5 -13.25 54.19 -26.21
N VAL A 6 -13.33 53.58 -25.03
CA VAL A 6 -12.19 53.45 -24.10
C VAL A 6 -11.50 52.12 -24.38
N HIS A 7 -10.23 52.17 -24.78
CA HIS A 7 -9.37 51.00 -24.91
C HIS A 7 -8.84 50.63 -23.51
N ILE A 8 -9.18 49.44 -23.01
CA ILE A 8 -8.53 48.83 -21.84
C ILE A 8 -7.63 47.71 -22.36
N LEU A 9 -6.32 47.95 -22.22
CA LEU A 9 -5.24 47.01 -22.45
C LEU A 9 -5.00 46.26 -21.13
N ILE A 10 -5.21 44.93 -21.08
CA ILE A 10 -4.79 44.10 -19.94
C ILE A 10 -4.03 42.89 -20.47
N VAL A 11 -2.83 42.77 -19.92
CA VAL A 11 -1.69 41.88 -20.19
C VAL A 11 -2.04 40.40 -19.97
N PRO A 12 -1.64 39.46 -20.85
CA PRO A 12 -1.79 38.04 -20.56
C PRO A 12 -0.70 37.63 -19.54
N LEU A 13 -1.13 37.23 -18.35
CA LEU A 13 -0.28 36.62 -17.33
C LEU A 13 0.13 35.22 -17.81
N VAL A 14 1.29 35.13 -18.46
CA VAL A 14 1.98 33.86 -18.74
C VAL A 14 2.46 33.30 -17.41
N ALA A 15 1.67 32.41 -16.79
CA ALA A 15 2.11 31.63 -15.65
C ALA A 15 2.99 30.48 -16.18
N SER A 16 4.29 30.67 -16.02
CA SER A 16 5.34 29.74 -16.39
C SER A 16 5.08 28.33 -15.83
N PHE A 17 5.06 27.37 -16.75
CA PHE A 17 5.31 25.96 -16.47
C PHE A 17 6.67 25.81 -15.79
N LEU A 18 6.68 25.55 -14.49
CA LEU A 18 7.81 24.86 -13.87
C LEU A 18 7.57 23.36 -14.03
N LEU A 19 8.22 22.79 -15.04
CA LEU A 19 8.55 21.38 -15.07
C LEU A 19 9.42 21.08 -13.83
N SER A 20 8.80 20.67 -12.73
CA SER A 20 9.51 20.01 -11.64
C SER A 20 9.72 18.55 -12.03
N CYS A 21 10.80 18.31 -12.76
CA CYS A 21 11.42 17.00 -12.85
C CYS A 21 12.37 16.87 -11.66
N GLY A 22 11.95 16.18 -10.60
CA GLY A 22 12.79 15.86 -9.46
C GLY A 22 11.92 15.40 -8.30
N GLY A 23 12.21 14.22 -7.76
CA GLY A 23 11.56 13.67 -6.58
C GLY A 23 11.89 14.50 -5.34
N GLY A 24 11.34 15.71 -5.27
CA GLY A 24 11.32 16.54 -4.09
C GLY A 24 10.12 16.15 -3.25
N SER A 25 10.36 15.82 -1.99
CA SER A 25 9.32 15.55 -1.01
C SER A 25 8.28 16.66 -1.04
N SER A 26 7.01 16.31 -1.19
CA SER A 26 5.93 17.30 -1.15
C SER A 26 5.92 17.98 0.22
N LYS A 27 5.85 19.31 0.22
CA LYS A 27 5.70 20.10 1.44
C LYS A 27 4.25 20.54 1.58
N SER A 28 3.71 20.44 2.79
CA SER A 28 2.41 21.02 3.15
C SER A 28 2.49 22.54 3.22
N SER A 29 1.34 23.21 3.32
CA SER A 29 1.26 24.68 3.41
C SER A 29 1.98 25.26 4.64
N ASP A 30 2.14 24.47 5.70
CA ASP A 30 2.86 24.81 6.93
C ASP A 30 4.33 24.33 6.92
N GLY A 31 4.84 23.78 5.81
CA GLY A 31 6.25 23.44 5.61
C GLY A 31 6.66 22.04 6.07
N LYS A 32 5.74 21.21 6.54
CA LYS A 32 5.99 19.82 6.91
C LYS A 32 6.27 18.95 5.70
N THR A 33 7.06 17.90 5.89
CA THR A 33 7.30 16.88 4.88
C THR A 33 6.11 15.95 4.80
N ILE A 34 5.42 15.93 3.65
CA ILE A 34 4.32 15.01 3.40
C ILE A 34 4.90 13.66 2.96
N VAL A 35 4.43 12.59 3.60
CA VAL A 35 4.68 11.19 3.22
C VAL A 35 3.33 10.54 2.93
N ARG A 36 3.07 10.20 1.67
CA ARG A 36 1.84 9.54 1.24
C ARG A 36 1.98 8.03 1.29
N LEU A 37 1.05 7.36 1.97
CA LEU A 37 0.95 5.92 2.02
C LEU A 37 -0.37 5.47 1.40
N HIS A 38 -0.31 4.53 0.45
CA HIS A 38 -1.51 3.87 -0.07
C HIS A 38 -1.61 2.46 0.44
N LEU A 39 -2.72 2.17 1.12
CA LEU A 39 -3.08 0.86 1.61
C LEU A 39 -4.48 0.50 1.12
N LEU A 40 -4.71 -0.78 0.82
CA LEU A 40 -6.06 -1.28 0.61
C LEU A 40 -6.74 -1.50 1.97
N LEU A 41 -7.59 -0.55 2.36
CA LEU A 41 -8.37 -0.64 3.60
C LEU A 41 -9.80 -1.07 3.26
N ILE A 42 -10.25 -2.18 3.83
CA ILE A 42 -11.54 -2.84 3.51
C ILE A 42 -12.58 -2.70 4.62
N SER A 43 -12.25 -2.01 5.72
CA SER A 43 -13.18 -1.79 6.85
C SER A 43 -12.95 -0.45 7.53
N THR A 44 -13.99 0.07 8.19
CA THR A 44 -13.90 1.29 9.01
C THR A 44 -12.90 1.16 10.16
N LYS A 45 -12.82 -0.02 10.78
CA LYS A 45 -11.85 -0.30 11.84
C LYS A 45 -10.40 -0.17 11.37
N GLN A 46 -10.10 -0.57 10.13
CA GLN A 46 -8.78 -0.36 9.57
C GLN A 46 -8.51 1.13 9.33
N VAL A 47 -9.48 1.88 8.83
CA VAL A 47 -9.35 3.35 8.65
C VAL A 47 -9.06 4.03 9.99
N GLU A 48 -9.84 3.73 11.03
CA GLU A 48 -9.63 4.25 12.39
C GLU A 48 -8.24 3.89 12.94
N HIS A 49 -7.78 2.66 12.70
CA HIS A 49 -6.46 2.22 13.11
C HIS A 49 -5.33 3.02 12.44
N PHE A 50 -5.41 3.25 11.13
CA PHE A 50 -4.39 4.01 10.41
C PHE A 50 -4.42 5.51 10.74
N GLN A 51 -5.59 6.08 11.02
CA GLN A 51 -5.71 7.44 11.56
C GLN A 51 -5.05 7.56 12.95
N TRP A 52 -5.18 6.54 13.79
CA TRP A 52 -4.48 6.50 15.07
C TRP A 52 -2.95 6.38 14.89
N ILE A 53 -2.48 5.59 13.92
CA ILE A 53 -1.05 5.49 13.57
C ILE A 53 -0.53 6.85 13.11
N GLU A 54 -1.23 7.51 12.20
CA GLU A 54 -0.92 8.87 11.70
C GLU A 54 -0.75 9.84 12.87
N SER A 55 -1.80 10.00 13.68
CA SER A 55 -1.80 10.91 14.83
C SER A 55 -0.66 10.62 15.82
N THR A 56 -0.38 9.34 16.07
CA THR A 56 0.66 8.92 17.02
C THR A 56 2.06 9.19 16.47
N TYR A 57 2.28 8.95 15.17
CA TYR A 57 3.56 9.19 14.52
C TYR A 57 3.86 10.68 14.43
N GLU A 58 2.89 11.49 14.03
CA GLU A 58 3.05 12.95 13.90
C GLU A 58 3.27 13.65 15.24
N ALA A 59 2.64 13.17 16.32
CA ALA A 59 2.89 13.68 17.67
C ALA A 59 4.36 13.51 18.09
N GLN A 60 5.05 12.48 17.57
CA GLN A 60 6.47 12.22 17.82
C GLN A 60 7.38 12.86 16.76
N ASN A 61 6.83 13.24 15.60
CA ASN A 61 7.55 13.75 14.44
C ASN A 61 6.82 14.98 13.87
N PRO A 62 6.87 16.14 14.55
CA PRO A 62 6.04 17.30 14.21
C PRO A 62 6.34 17.93 12.84
N ASP A 63 7.50 17.62 12.26
CA ASP A 63 7.93 18.09 10.93
C ASP A 63 7.44 17.18 9.78
N VAL A 64 6.72 16.10 10.10
CA VAL A 64 6.18 15.13 9.14
C VAL A 64 4.65 15.17 9.16
N ASP A 65 4.07 15.06 7.97
CA ASP A 65 2.63 14.93 7.72
C ASP A 65 2.42 13.57 7.00
N VAL A 66 1.81 12.62 7.69
CA VAL A 66 1.61 11.25 7.20
C VAL A 66 0.22 11.15 6.63
N LEU A 67 0.11 10.90 5.32
CA LEU A 67 -1.20 10.81 4.66
C LEU A 67 -1.50 9.37 4.25
N PHE A 68 -2.39 8.70 5.01
CA PHE A 68 -2.96 7.43 4.58
C PHE A 68 -4.10 7.67 3.59
N GLU A 69 -3.80 7.60 2.30
CA GLU A 69 -4.82 7.71 1.26
C GLU A 69 -5.47 6.34 1.06
N GLN A 70 -6.74 6.21 1.48
CA GLN A 70 -7.52 5.02 1.16
C GLN A 70 -7.73 4.93 -0.34
N PHE A 71 -7.42 3.78 -0.91
CA PHE A 71 -7.71 3.55 -2.31
C PHE A 71 -9.23 3.52 -2.57
N PRO A 72 -9.76 4.32 -3.52
CA PRO A 72 -11.21 4.43 -3.77
C PRO A 72 -11.75 3.28 -4.64
N GLY A 73 -11.31 2.05 -4.40
CA GLY A 73 -11.76 0.86 -5.16
C GLY A 73 -12.38 -0.19 -4.25
N SER A 74 -13.29 -0.99 -4.82
CA SER A 74 -14.01 -2.04 -4.11
C SER A 74 -13.32 -3.41 -4.19
N SER A 75 -12.20 -3.52 -4.91
CA SER A 75 -11.49 -4.79 -5.10
C SER A 75 -9.98 -4.62 -5.07
N LEU A 76 -9.28 -5.68 -4.67
CA LEU A 76 -7.82 -5.77 -4.75
C LEU A 76 -7.34 -5.55 -6.19
N LYS A 77 -8.00 -6.15 -7.18
CA LYS A 77 -7.63 -6.01 -8.59
C LYS A 77 -7.66 -4.56 -9.08
N ASP A 78 -8.66 -3.78 -8.68
CA ASP A 78 -8.75 -2.36 -9.05
C ASP A 78 -7.60 -1.55 -8.43
N TYR A 79 -7.23 -1.89 -7.18
CA TYR A 79 -6.09 -1.29 -6.48
C TYR A 79 -4.80 -1.51 -7.25
N GLU A 80 -4.50 -2.76 -7.61
CA GLU A 80 -3.28 -3.12 -8.32
C GLU A 80 -3.19 -2.42 -9.69
N ILE A 81 -4.30 -2.37 -10.44
CA ILE A 81 -4.35 -1.71 -11.75
C ILE A 81 -4.05 -0.21 -11.62
N LYS A 82 -4.74 0.49 -10.72
CA LYS A 82 -4.56 1.93 -10.56
C LYS A 82 -3.19 2.27 -9.96
N LEU A 83 -2.66 1.44 -9.06
CA LEU A 83 -1.31 1.61 -8.54
C LEU A 83 -0.27 1.53 -9.69
N LYS A 84 -0.37 0.51 -10.55
CA LYS A 84 0.51 0.38 -11.72
C LYS A 84 0.42 1.58 -12.67
N LEU A 85 -0.79 2.10 -12.92
CA LEU A 85 -0.99 3.33 -13.69
C LEU A 85 -0.37 4.56 -13.00
N GLY A 86 -0.50 4.67 -11.69
CA GLY A 86 0.11 5.73 -10.88
C GLY A 86 1.64 5.71 -10.96
N LEU A 87 2.24 4.52 -10.84
CA LEU A 87 3.69 4.32 -10.97
C LEU A 87 4.19 4.69 -12.37
N ALA A 88 3.53 4.21 -13.43
CA ALA A 88 3.88 4.55 -14.81
C ALA A 88 3.76 6.05 -15.13
N SER A 89 2.80 6.73 -14.49
CA SER A 89 2.59 8.18 -14.65
C SER A 89 3.38 9.05 -13.66
N LYS A 90 4.26 8.46 -12.84
CA LYS A 90 5.05 9.14 -11.80
C LYS A 90 4.19 9.91 -10.79
N LYS A 91 2.99 9.39 -10.49
CA LYS A 91 2.04 9.93 -9.51
C LYS A 91 1.78 8.97 -8.34
N ALA A 92 2.63 7.95 -8.20
CA ALA A 92 2.56 6.99 -7.10
C ALA A 92 2.73 7.68 -5.73
N PRO A 93 2.21 7.08 -4.66
CA PRO A 93 2.53 7.47 -3.29
C PRO A 93 3.99 7.15 -2.96
N ASP A 94 4.45 7.63 -1.80
CA ASP A 94 5.81 7.42 -1.30
C ASP A 94 5.98 6.00 -0.73
N VAL A 95 4.92 5.44 -0.14
CA VAL A 95 4.87 4.04 0.36
C VAL A 95 3.60 3.36 -0.13
N VAL A 96 3.71 2.08 -0.49
CA VAL A 96 2.59 1.25 -0.96
C VAL A 96 2.51 -0.04 -0.15
N GLY A 97 1.29 -0.43 0.24
CA GLY A 97 1.00 -1.76 0.78
C GLY A 97 0.46 -2.66 -0.32
N VAL A 98 1.23 -3.66 -0.71
CA VAL A 98 0.88 -4.60 -1.80
C VAL A 98 1.12 -6.04 -1.36
N GLY A 99 0.40 -6.97 -1.99
CA GLY A 99 0.68 -8.40 -1.81
C GLY A 99 2.04 -8.80 -2.40
N HIS A 100 2.59 -9.92 -1.91
CA HIS A 100 3.91 -10.41 -2.29
C HIS A 100 4.12 -10.55 -3.81
N ALA A 101 3.14 -11.12 -4.52
CA ALA A 101 3.22 -11.30 -5.98
C ALA A 101 3.34 -9.98 -6.75
N LEU A 102 2.59 -8.95 -6.35
CA LEU A 102 2.68 -7.63 -6.96
C LEU A 102 3.99 -6.92 -6.57
N ALA A 103 4.45 -7.05 -5.32
CA ALA A 103 5.74 -6.50 -4.90
C ALA A 103 6.89 -7.04 -5.78
N GLU A 104 6.89 -8.35 -6.06
CA GLU A 104 7.86 -8.98 -6.95
C GLU A 104 7.76 -8.44 -8.39
N GLU A 105 6.54 -8.30 -8.94
CA GLU A 105 6.31 -7.69 -10.25
C GLU A 105 6.88 -6.27 -10.30
N LEU A 106 6.57 -5.42 -9.32
CA LEU A 106 7.01 -4.03 -9.26
C LEU A 106 8.52 -3.90 -9.08
N ALA A 107 9.14 -4.76 -8.26
CA ALA A 107 10.60 -4.82 -8.12
C ALA A 107 11.28 -5.19 -9.45
N ARG A 108 10.75 -6.20 -10.16
CA ARG A 108 11.26 -6.62 -11.47
C ARG A 108 11.13 -5.54 -12.54
N LEU A 109 10.05 -4.76 -12.48
CA LEU A 109 9.82 -3.63 -13.39
C LEU A 109 10.61 -2.36 -13.02
N GLY A 110 11.34 -2.37 -11.90
CA GLY A 110 12.13 -1.21 -11.44
C GLY A 110 11.27 -0.08 -10.86
N PHE A 111 10.05 -0.39 -10.42
CA PHE A 111 9.15 0.58 -9.80
C PHE A 111 9.35 0.73 -8.28
N LEU A 112 10.02 -0.22 -7.63
CA LEU A 112 10.38 -0.14 -6.21
C LEU A 112 11.85 0.22 -6.03
N SER A 113 12.12 1.11 -5.08
CA SER A 113 13.49 1.36 -4.62
C SER A 113 13.93 0.27 -3.66
N PRO A 114 15.22 -0.13 -3.65
CA PRO A 114 15.75 -0.99 -2.60
C PRO A 114 15.47 -0.40 -1.21
N ALA A 115 15.17 -1.27 -0.26
CA ALA A 115 15.00 -0.88 1.12
C ALA A 115 16.33 -0.32 1.68
N PRO A 116 16.30 0.79 2.43
CA PRO A 116 17.49 1.29 3.12
C PRO A 116 18.05 0.26 4.11
N ASP A 117 19.36 0.26 4.35
CA ASP A 117 20.05 -0.72 5.20
C ASP A 117 19.42 -0.85 6.59
N ASN A 118 19.04 0.27 7.22
CA ASN A 118 18.40 0.25 8.54
C ASN A 118 17.03 -0.46 8.55
N ILE A 119 16.32 -0.49 7.42
CA ILE A 119 15.09 -1.25 7.25
C ILE A 119 15.40 -2.74 7.10
N VAL A 120 16.44 -3.08 6.34
CA VAL A 120 16.91 -4.46 6.19
C VAL A 120 17.31 -5.04 7.55
N ASP A 121 18.10 -4.30 8.32
CA ASP A 121 18.51 -4.68 9.67
C ASP A 121 17.28 -4.86 10.58
N ARG A 122 16.33 -3.91 10.51
CA ARG A 122 15.08 -4.00 11.28
C ARG A 122 14.28 -5.26 10.94
N VAL A 123 14.20 -5.66 9.67
CA VAL A 123 13.51 -6.91 9.27
C VAL A 123 14.25 -8.13 9.80
N ALA A 124 15.58 -8.10 9.78
CA ALA A 124 16.40 -9.18 10.34
C ALA A 124 16.25 -9.31 11.87
N GLU A 125 15.96 -8.22 12.57
CA GLU A 125 15.73 -8.21 14.02
C GLU A 125 14.27 -8.48 14.42
N SER A 126 13.30 -8.08 13.59
CA SER A 126 11.89 -8.05 13.97
C SER A 126 11.22 -9.43 14.04
N SER A 127 11.79 -10.44 13.37
CA SER A 127 11.17 -11.77 13.32
C SER A 127 12.19 -12.88 13.07
N THR A 128 11.94 -14.03 13.71
CA THR A 128 12.59 -15.31 13.40
C THR A 128 11.83 -16.10 12.34
N ASN A 129 10.65 -15.64 11.90
CA ASN A 129 9.87 -16.30 10.86
C ASN A 129 10.53 -16.09 9.50
N GLU A 130 10.95 -17.18 8.85
CA GLU A 130 11.66 -17.15 7.57
C GLU A 130 10.84 -16.52 6.43
N MET A 131 9.53 -16.80 6.39
CA MET A 131 8.64 -16.22 5.37
C MET A 131 8.58 -14.70 5.50
N VAL A 132 8.50 -14.16 6.73
CA VAL A 132 8.51 -12.72 6.98
C VAL A 132 9.82 -12.07 6.52
N ARG A 133 10.95 -12.75 6.73
CA ARG A 133 12.28 -12.22 6.36
C ARG A 133 12.56 -12.25 4.87
N THR A 134 12.04 -13.26 4.17
CA THR A 134 12.37 -13.52 2.75
C THR A 134 11.32 -13.00 1.78
N ALA A 135 10.05 -12.83 2.19
CA ALA A 135 9.00 -12.29 1.33
C ALA A 135 9.29 -10.89 0.72
N PRO A 136 10.01 -9.96 1.38
CA PRO A 136 10.34 -8.68 0.76
C PRO A 136 11.63 -8.74 -0.09
N VAL A 137 12.22 -9.91 -0.32
CA VAL A 137 13.49 -10.09 -1.03
C VAL A 137 13.26 -10.58 -2.46
N PHE A 138 13.80 -9.86 -3.43
CA PHE A 138 13.79 -10.25 -4.84
C PHE A 138 15.20 -10.14 -5.43
N ASN A 139 15.68 -11.22 -6.07
CA ASN A 139 17.05 -11.32 -6.59
C ASN A 139 18.14 -10.92 -5.57
N GLY A 140 17.93 -11.25 -4.29
CA GLY A 140 18.86 -10.92 -3.20
C GLY A 140 18.80 -9.49 -2.69
N ILE A 141 17.86 -8.67 -3.17
CA ILE A 141 17.67 -7.27 -2.76
C ILE A 141 16.37 -7.17 -1.96
N HIS A 142 16.43 -6.54 -0.78
CA HIS A 142 15.24 -6.22 0.02
C HIS A 142 14.52 -4.99 -0.54
N TYR A 143 13.19 -5.03 -0.62
CA TYR A 143 12.36 -3.94 -1.15
C TYR A 143 11.32 -3.40 -0.16
N GLY A 144 11.28 -3.89 1.08
CA GLY A 144 10.37 -3.37 2.09
C GLY A 144 10.27 -4.22 3.35
N ILE A 145 9.16 -4.05 4.05
CA ILE A 145 8.80 -4.77 5.27
C ILE A 145 7.51 -5.56 5.06
N VAL A 146 7.34 -6.66 5.79
CA VAL A 146 6.09 -7.41 5.84
C VAL A 146 5.25 -6.87 7.01
N SER A 147 4.11 -6.25 6.69
CA SER A 147 3.16 -5.73 7.68
C SER A 147 2.30 -6.83 8.29
N ASP A 148 1.92 -7.81 7.47
CA ASP A 148 1.01 -8.89 7.81
C ASP A 148 1.31 -10.12 6.94
N ALA A 149 1.00 -11.29 7.48
CA ALA A 149 1.13 -12.57 6.79
C ALA A 149 -0.17 -13.36 6.99
N THR A 150 -0.76 -13.80 5.89
CA THR A 150 -2.03 -14.54 5.87
C THR A 150 -1.80 -15.94 5.30
N PRO A 151 -1.37 -16.91 6.13
CA PRO A 151 -1.18 -18.27 5.65
C PRO A 151 -2.52 -18.87 5.23
N THR A 152 -2.52 -19.63 4.14
CA THR A 152 -3.70 -20.42 3.75
C THR A 152 -3.89 -21.57 4.73
N ALA A 153 -5.10 -21.69 5.29
CA ALA A 153 -5.48 -22.77 6.19
C ALA A 153 -6.87 -23.28 5.84
N LEU A 154 -7.12 -24.57 6.10
CA LEU A 154 -8.45 -25.16 6.01
C LEU A 154 -9.20 -24.89 7.31
N PHE A 155 -10.35 -24.22 7.20
CA PHE A 155 -11.29 -24.06 8.30
C PHE A 155 -12.51 -24.95 8.02
N TYR A 156 -12.90 -25.77 8.99
CA TYR A 156 -14.05 -26.67 8.87
C TYR A 156 -14.89 -26.66 10.15
N ASN A 157 -16.18 -26.97 10.03
CA ASN A 157 -17.09 -27.03 11.17
C ASN A 157 -17.05 -28.43 11.79
N ARG A 158 -16.45 -28.52 12.98
CA ARG A 158 -16.29 -29.78 13.73
C ARG A 158 -17.64 -30.45 14.07
N SER A 159 -18.68 -29.67 14.36
CA SER A 159 -20.01 -30.22 14.65
C SER A 159 -20.63 -30.87 13.42
N MET A 160 -20.51 -30.22 12.25
CA MET A 160 -21.01 -30.78 10.99
C MET A 160 -20.25 -32.05 10.59
N PHE A 161 -18.94 -32.14 10.89
CA PHE A 161 -18.20 -33.39 10.70
C PHE A 161 -18.80 -34.53 11.52
N ALA A 162 -19.03 -34.31 12.81
CA ALA A 162 -19.62 -35.32 13.69
C ALA A 162 -21.05 -35.72 13.28
N GLU A 163 -21.89 -34.75 12.88
CA GLU A 163 -23.25 -35.00 12.38
C GLU A 163 -23.28 -35.85 11.10
N SER A 164 -22.27 -35.67 10.24
CA SER A 164 -22.08 -36.47 9.02
C SER A 164 -21.35 -37.81 9.26
N GLY A 165 -21.07 -38.17 10.52
CA GLY A 165 -20.37 -39.41 10.88
C GLY A 165 -18.86 -39.40 10.62
N LEU A 166 -18.27 -38.23 10.38
CA LEU A 166 -16.83 -38.03 10.21
C LEU A 166 -16.15 -37.74 11.56
N ASP A 167 -14.87 -38.06 11.66
CA ASP A 167 -14.04 -37.74 12.82
C ASP A 167 -13.61 -36.26 12.80
N PRO A 168 -14.05 -35.42 13.76
CA PRO A 168 -13.70 -34.01 13.80
C PRO A 168 -12.21 -33.74 14.11
N ASP A 169 -11.45 -34.73 14.57
CA ASP A 169 -9.99 -34.63 14.80
C ASP A 169 -9.18 -35.11 13.59
N ARG A 170 -9.85 -35.57 12.52
CA ARG A 170 -9.23 -35.97 11.25
C ARG A 170 -9.73 -35.10 10.09
N PRO A 171 -9.22 -33.85 9.94
CA PRO A 171 -9.52 -33.05 8.75
C PRO A 171 -8.98 -33.71 7.48
N PRO A 172 -9.56 -33.42 6.30
CA PRO A 172 -9.08 -33.97 5.05
C PRO A 172 -7.62 -33.58 4.82
N GLN A 173 -6.79 -34.57 4.52
CA GLN A 173 -5.35 -34.41 4.28
C GLN A 173 -5.03 -34.31 2.79
N THR A 174 -6.00 -34.62 1.92
CA THR A 174 -5.84 -34.58 0.47
C THR A 174 -7.02 -33.87 -0.19
N MET A 175 -6.82 -33.41 -1.43
CA MET A 175 -7.91 -32.84 -2.22
C MET A 175 -9.03 -33.85 -2.49
N THR A 176 -8.70 -35.13 -2.64
CA THR A 176 -9.69 -36.19 -2.80
C THR A 176 -10.53 -36.33 -1.54
N GLU A 177 -9.91 -36.43 -0.36
CA GLU A 177 -10.64 -36.48 0.91
C GLU A 177 -11.47 -35.21 1.15
N LEU A 178 -10.96 -34.04 0.75
CA LEU A 178 -11.71 -32.79 0.84
C LEU A 178 -12.99 -32.83 0.00
N ILE A 179 -12.92 -33.41 -1.20
CA ILE A 179 -14.10 -33.61 -2.07
C ILE A 179 -15.04 -34.65 -1.48
N ASP A 180 -14.50 -35.75 -0.93
CA ASP A 180 -15.31 -36.83 -0.36
C ASP A 180 -16.06 -36.40 0.92
N PHE A 181 -15.55 -35.42 1.66
CA PHE A 181 -16.18 -34.92 2.89
C PHE A 181 -17.12 -33.72 2.66
N ALA A 182 -17.15 -33.15 1.45
CA ALA A 182 -17.95 -31.96 1.10
C ALA A 182 -19.42 -32.31 0.83
#